data_AF-A0A1E4U2U4-F1
#
_entry.id   AF-A0A1E4U2U4-F1
#
_cell.length_a   1.000
_cell.length_b   1.000
_cell.length_c   1.000
_cell.angle_alpha   90.00
_cell.angle_beta   90.00
_cell.angle_gamma   90.00
#
_symmetry.space_group_name_H-M   'P 1'
#
loop_
_entity.id
_entity.type
_entity.pdbx_description
1 polymer ?
#
loop_
_entity_poly.entity_id
_entity_poly.type
_entity_poly.pdbx_seq_one_letter_code
_entity_poly.pdbx_strand_id
1 'polypeptide(L)'
;MSSSEIEEVKTPKAFPLPSPFWNVSSGPNKAYQPVDPFSNASKLFIGTGVFVVGMHFRRLLQRKKGSARPGLARYLEMFEMTKAHLIGIPLGVSSYSFLHDCLQNVYEKETAFNEFLSSGIASFIGVSIIKNNRKIGTNVGTALGIGLMFATMRWAGGFAGLDKNSHRQVDSAGLLLKQEDSRDIKTERQGFWDLTYRRPLSQTIEDLGEGRGILRP
;
A
#
# COMPACT_ATOMS: atom_id res chain seq x y z
N MET A 1 -27.24 -34.75 4.12
CA MET A 1 -26.98 -33.79 5.22
C MET A 1 -25.48 -33.80 5.47
N SER A 2 -24.77 -32.81 4.95
CA SER A 2 -23.31 -32.68 5.09
C SER A 2 -23.03 -31.59 6.09
N SER A 3 -22.48 -31.96 7.23
CA SER A 3 -22.04 -31.04 8.28
C SER A 3 -20.88 -30.21 7.74
N SER A 4 -21.07 -28.90 7.59
CA SER A 4 -20.00 -27.96 7.28
C SER A 4 -19.11 -27.79 8.52
N GLU A 5 -17.85 -28.21 8.40
CA GLU A 5 -16.79 -27.86 9.35
C GLU A 5 -16.69 -26.34 9.46
N ILE A 6 -16.97 -25.81 10.65
CA ILE A 6 -16.70 -24.43 10.99
C ILE A 6 -15.19 -24.35 11.19
N GLU A 7 -14.47 -23.77 10.22
CA GLU A 7 -13.05 -23.44 10.38
C GLU A 7 -12.90 -22.54 11.60
N GLU A 8 -12.21 -23.07 12.62
CA GLU A 8 -11.87 -22.36 13.83
C GLU A 8 -10.96 -21.18 13.46
N VAL A 9 -11.54 -19.98 13.42
CA VAL A 9 -10.83 -18.72 13.16
C VAL A 9 -9.79 -18.56 14.26
N LYS A 10 -8.53 -18.91 13.97
CA LYS A 10 -7.40 -18.69 14.87
C LYS A 10 -7.38 -17.22 15.27
N THR A 11 -7.84 -16.91 16.48
CA THR A 11 -7.75 -15.57 17.05
C THR A 11 -6.28 -15.21 17.17
N PRO A 12 -5.78 -14.22 16.41
CA PRO A 12 -4.40 -13.82 16.50
C PRO A 12 -4.11 -13.27 17.90
N LYS A 13 -2.92 -13.57 18.42
CA LYS A 13 -2.47 -13.07 19.73
C LYS A 13 -2.68 -11.56 19.82
N ALA A 14 -3.34 -11.12 20.89
CA ALA A 14 -3.55 -9.70 21.18
C ALA A 14 -2.20 -8.97 21.17
N PHE A 15 -2.19 -7.78 20.58
CA PHE A 15 -0.99 -6.95 20.48
C PHE A 15 -0.57 -6.48 21.88
N PRO A 16 0.72 -6.52 22.22
CA PRO A 16 1.19 -6.30 23.59
C PRO A 16 1.12 -4.83 24.06
N LEU A 17 0.79 -3.88 23.17
CA LEU A 17 0.73 -2.46 23.51
C LEU A 17 -0.72 -1.97 23.67
N PRO A 18 -0.96 -0.98 24.57
CA PRO A 18 -2.28 -0.40 24.74
C PRO A 18 -2.76 0.30 23.46
N SER A 19 -4.06 0.21 23.17
CA SER A 19 -4.68 0.96 22.08
C SER A 19 -4.54 2.47 22.32
N PRO A 20 -4.41 3.30 21.27
CA PRO A 20 -4.36 4.74 21.41
C PRO A 20 -5.63 5.28 22.10
N PHE A 21 -5.50 6.43 22.77
CA PHE A 21 -6.64 7.08 23.46
C PHE A 21 -7.72 7.62 22.50
N TRP A 22 -7.41 7.72 21.20
CA TRP A 22 -8.38 8.00 20.15
C TRP A 22 -8.70 6.68 19.41
N ASN A 23 -9.83 6.03 19.68
CA ASN A 23 -10.29 4.97 18.79
C ASN A 23 -10.91 5.63 17.55
N VAL A 24 -10.28 5.48 16.39
CA VAL A 24 -10.82 5.95 15.10
C VAL A 24 -11.59 4.82 14.41
N SER A 25 -11.47 3.58 14.88
CA SER A 25 -12.17 2.41 14.34
C SER A 25 -13.69 2.39 14.67
N SER A 26 -14.43 3.36 14.14
CA SER A 26 -15.89 3.32 14.04
C SER A 26 -16.28 2.91 12.62
N GLY A 27 -16.09 1.63 12.26
CA GLY A 27 -16.42 1.10 10.94
C GLY A 27 -16.97 -0.33 11.02
N PRO A 28 -18.06 -0.67 10.29
CA PRO A 28 -18.79 -1.92 10.48
C PRO A 28 -18.13 -3.17 9.88
N ASN A 29 -17.01 -3.06 9.18
CA ASN A 29 -16.39 -4.19 8.49
C ASN A 29 -14.88 -4.29 8.76
N LYS A 30 -14.53 -5.29 9.58
CA LYS A 30 -13.21 -5.71 10.08
C LYS A 30 -12.63 -4.83 11.19
N ALA A 31 -12.57 -5.40 12.39
CA ALA A 31 -11.77 -4.84 13.49
C ALA A 31 -10.33 -4.65 13.00
N TYR A 32 -9.81 -3.43 13.17
CA TYR A 32 -8.45 -3.10 12.80
C TYR A 32 -7.48 -3.99 13.59
N GLN A 33 -6.54 -4.63 12.90
CA GLN A 33 -5.52 -5.45 13.55
C GLN A 33 -4.20 -4.66 13.59
N PRO A 34 -3.71 -4.29 14.78
CA PRO A 34 -2.44 -3.61 14.92
C PRO A 34 -1.28 -4.51 14.48
N VAL A 35 -0.26 -3.89 13.92
CA VAL A 35 0.91 -4.56 13.35
C VAL A 35 2.14 -4.20 14.19
N ASP A 36 3.07 -5.14 14.37
CA ASP A 36 4.35 -4.87 15.05
C ASP A 36 5.36 -4.23 14.08
N PRO A 37 5.62 -2.92 14.20
CA PRO A 37 6.48 -2.21 13.26
C PRO A 37 7.93 -2.68 13.35
N PHE A 38 8.40 -3.10 14.53
CA PHE A 38 9.79 -3.49 14.74
C PHE A 38 10.08 -4.87 14.15
N SER A 39 9.20 -5.83 14.40
CA SER A 39 9.32 -7.19 13.84
C SER A 39 9.30 -7.15 12.31
N ASN A 40 8.40 -6.37 11.70
CA ASN A 40 8.34 -6.27 10.24
C ASN A 40 9.54 -5.54 9.64
N ALA A 41 9.90 -4.37 10.19
CA ALA A 41 11.04 -3.59 9.72
C ALA A 41 12.36 -4.38 9.82
N SER A 42 12.56 -5.13 10.91
CA SER A 42 13.76 -5.96 11.10
C SER A 42 13.84 -7.12 10.09
N LYS A 43 12.73 -7.82 9.83
CA LYS A 43 12.66 -8.87 8.80
C LYS A 43 13.00 -8.31 7.43
N LEU A 44 12.46 -7.16 7.09
CA LEU A 44 12.76 -6.49 5.82
C LEU A 44 14.19 -5.98 5.77
N PHE A 45 14.73 -5.42 6.84
CA PHE A 45 16.13 -5.00 6.90
C PHE A 45 17.08 -6.17 6.61
N ILE A 46 16.90 -7.30 7.33
CA ILE A 46 17.72 -8.49 7.17
C ILE A 46 17.54 -9.09 5.78
N GLY A 47 16.29 -9.27 5.33
CA GLY A 47 15.99 -9.84 4.02
C GLY A 47 16.57 -9.00 2.87
N THR A 48 16.39 -7.68 2.93
CA THR A 48 16.94 -6.76 1.93
C THR A 48 18.47 -6.71 2.00
N GLY A 49 19.04 -6.74 3.20
CA GLY A 49 20.49 -6.79 3.42
C GLY A 49 21.13 -8.03 2.81
N VAL A 50 20.59 -9.22 3.10
CA VAL A 50 21.04 -10.49 2.53
C VAL A 50 20.93 -10.47 1.01
N PHE A 51 19.83 -9.94 0.48
CA PHE A 51 19.62 -9.82 -0.97
C PHE A 51 20.68 -8.93 -1.64
N VAL A 52 20.91 -7.73 -1.08
CA VAL A 52 21.87 -6.75 -1.60
C VAL A 52 23.30 -7.27 -1.51
N VAL A 53 23.67 -7.91 -0.39
CA VAL A 53 24.98 -8.56 -0.21
C VAL A 53 25.14 -9.73 -1.19
N GLY A 54 24.12 -10.57 -1.35
CA GLY A 54 24.11 -11.68 -2.30
C GLY A 54 24.28 -11.22 -3.75
N MET A 55 23.61 -10.12 -4.14
CA MET A 55 23.80 -9.47 -5.43
C MET A 55 25.24 -8.97 -5.61
N HIS A 56 25.81 -8.33 -4.60
CA HIS A 56 27.19 -7.84 -4.63
C HIS A 56 28.20 -9.00 -4.75
N PHE A 57 27.99 -10.09 -4.00
CA PHE A 57 28.82 -11.28 -4.05
C PHE A 57 28.75 -11.98 -5.41
N ARG A 58 27.53 -12.17 -5.95
CA ARG A 58 27.33 -12.72 -7.31
C ARG A 58 28.08 -11.89 -8.36
N ARG A 59 28.07 -10.56 -8.25
CA ARG A 59 28.81 -9.66 -9.15
C ARG A 59 30.33 -9.84 -9.05
N LEU A 60 30.87 -9.98 -7.83
CA LEU A 60 32.30 -10.26 -7.64
C LEU A 60 32.72 -11.58 -8.31
N LEU A 61 31.87 -12.62 -8.22
CA LEU A 61 32.10 -13.89 -8.91
C LEU A 61 32.08 -13.73 -10.45
N GLN A 62 31.18 -12.92 -10.99
CA GLN A 62 31.11 -12.65 -12.43
C GLN A 62 32.34 -11.89 -12.94
N ARG A 63 32.89 -10.94 -12.17
CA ARG A 63 34.16 -10.28 -12.50
C ARG A 63 35.33 -11.28 -12.53
N LYS A 64 35.42 -12.16 -11.55
CA LYS A 64 36.51 -13.16 -11.46
C LYS A 64 36.48 -14.18 -12.60
N LYS A 65 35.30 -14.55 -13.11
CA LYS A 65 35.14 -15.52 -14.21
C LYS A 65 35.35 -14.94 -15.62
N GLY A 66 35.71 -13.67 -15.76
CA GLY A 66 36.02 -13.06 -17.06
C GLY A 66 34.85 -12.98 -18.05
N SER A 67 33.60 -13.20 -17.60
CA SER A 67 32.43 -13.24 -18.50
C SER A 67 31.91 -11.86 -18.91
N ALA A 68 32.62 -10.79 -18.55
CA ALA A 68 32.28 -9.42 -18.93
C ALA A 68 32.69 -9.20 -20.40
N ARG A 69 31.91 -9.74 -21.33
CA ARG A 69 31.94 -9.28 -22.72
C ARG A 69 31.78 -7.74 -22.71
N PRO A 70 32.44 -6.99 -23.62
CA PRO A 70 32.48 -5.52 -23.57
C PRO A 70 31.08 -4.86 -23.53
N GLY A 71 30.04 -5.49 -24.10
CA GLY A 71 28.65 -5.01 -23.97
C GLY A 71 28.03 -5.23 -22.57
N LEU A 72 28.44 -6.29 -21.86
CA LEU A 72 27.94 -6.67 -20.53
C LEU A 72 28.65 -5.91 -19.41
N ALA A 73 29.89 -5.46 -19.64
CA ALA A 73 30.64 -4.59 -18.73
C ALA A 73 29.89 -3.27 -18.43
N ARG A 74 29.28 -2.66 -19.45
CA ARG A 74 28.50 -1.42 -19.31
C ARG A 74 27.22 -1.62 -18.47
N TYR A 75 26.57 -2.78 -18.59
CA TYR A 75 25.46 -3.16 -17.70
C TYR A 75 25.95 -3.41 -16.27
N LEU A 76 27.09 -4.09 -16.12
CA LEU A 76 27.71 -4.34 -14.81
C LEU A 76 28.13 -3.04 -14.10
N GLU A 77 28.55 -2.01 -14.83
CA GLU A 77 28.87 -0.67 -14.31
C GLU A 77 27.61 0.10 -13.87
N MET A 78 26.49 -0.04 -14.59
CA MET A 78 25.23 0.60 -14.21
C MET A 78 24.69 0.08 -12.86
N PHE A 79 25.00 -1.16 -12.50
CA PHE A 79 24.69 -1.77 -11.20
C PHE A 79 25.87 -1.74 -10.22
N GLU A 80 26.77 -0.77 -10.35
CA GLU A 80 27.86 -0.60 -9.39
C GLU A 80 27.36 -0.15 -8.02
N MET A 81 27.07 -1.13 -7.17
CA MET A 81 26.73 -0.88 -5.77
C MET A 81 27.98 -0.46 -5.00
N THR A 82 27.99 0.80 -4.56
CA THR A 82 28.95 1.31 -3.58
C THR A 82 28.59 0.85 -2.16
N LYS A 83 29.52 1.01 -1.21
CA LYS A 83 29.27 0.73 0.22
C LYS A 83 28.00 1.44 0.74
N ALA A 84 27.72 2.63 0.22
CA ALA A 84 26.52 3.38 0.57
C ALA A 84 25.22 2.70 0.12
N HIS A 85 25.22 1.93 -0.98
CA HIS A 85 24.04 1.15 -1.41
C HIS A 85 23.78 -0.04 -0.50
N LEU A 86 24.83 -0.66 0.04
CA LEU A 86 24.72 -1.80 0.94
C LEU A 86 23.99 -1.45 2.25
N ILE A 87 24.12 -0.19 2.70
CA ILE A 87 23.46 0.31 3.91
C ILE A 87 22.16 1.06 3.56
N GLY A 88 22.21 1.92 2.55
CA GLY A 88 21.12 2.81 2.19
C GLY A 88 19.88 2.09 1.67
N ILE A 89 20.04 1.00 0.89
CA ILE A 89 18.89 0.25 0.37
C ILE A 89 18.16 -0.49 1.50
N PRO A 90 18.81 -1.33 2.34
CA PRO A 90 18.11 -1.99 3.46
C PRO A 90 17.54 -0.99 4.47
N LEU A 91 18.25 0.11 4.75
CA LEU A 91 17.75 1.13 5.66
C LEU A 91 16.53 1.87 5.09
N GLY A 92 16.52 2.19 3.80
CA GLY A 92 15.37 2.80 3.13
C GLY A 92 14.14 1.89 3.18
N VAL A 93 14.29 0.62 2.78
CA VAL A 93 13.17 -0.35 2.77
C VAL A 93 12.64 -0.63 4.17
N SER A 94 13.52 -0.78 5.16
CA SER A 94 13.08 -0.97 6.56
C SER A 94 12.41 0.27 7.15
N SER A 95 12.92 1.47 6.83
CA SER A 95 12.28 2.73 7.24
C SER A 95 10.89 2.86 6.65
N TYR A 96 10.68 2.44 5.40
CA TYR A 96 9.36 2.42 4.77
C TYR A 96 8.37 1.56 5.58
N SER A 97 8.72 0.30 5.86
CA SER A 97 7.82 -0.59 6.60
C SER A 97 7.58 -0.11 8.03
N PHE A 98 8.62 0.35 8.71
CA PHE A 98 8.48 0.90 10.06
C PHE A 98 7.49 2.08 10.09
N LEU A 99 7.67 3.04 9.19
CA LEU A 99 6.81 4.23 9.12
C LEU A 99 5.41 3.88 8.66
N HIS A 100 5.27 2.99 7.68
CA HIS A 100 3.97 2.54 7.21
C HIS A 100 3.18 1.88 8.34
N ASP A 101 3.79 0.93 9.06
CA ASP A 101 3.15 0.21 10.17
C ASP A 101 2.81 1.16 11.33
N CYS A 102 3.68 2.13 11.64
CA CYS A 102 3.40 3.14 12.66
C CYS A 102 2.21 4.04 12.27
N LEU A 103 2.19 4.55 11.04
CA LEU A 103 1.10 5.40 10.55
C LEU A 103 -0.22 4.61 10.46
N GLN A 104 -0.14 3.35 10.05
CA GLN A 104 -1.29 2.46 10.01
C GLN A 104 -1.85 2.22 11.41
N ASN A 105 -0.99 1.96 12.40
CA ASN A 105 -1.41 1.79 13.80
C ASN A 105 -2.02 3.08 14.39
N VAL A 106 -1.47 4.26 14.06
CA VAL A 106 -1.97 5.55 14.56
C VAL A 106 -3.34 5.90 13.98
N TYR A 107 -3.54 5.65 12.69
CA TYR A 107 -4.79 5.99 11.99
C TYR A 107 -5.80 4.85 11.95
N GLU A 108 -5.42 3.66 12.44
CA GLU A 108 -6.21 2.42 12.40
C GLU A 108 -6.77 2.10 11.01
N LYS A 109 -6.07 2.59 9.98
CA LYS A 109 -6.53 2.57 8.59
C LYS A 109 -5.35 2.59 7.64
N GLU A 110 -5.44 1.78 6.59
CA GLU A 110 -4.53 1.86 5.46
C GLU A 110 -5.02 2.94 4.49
N THR A 111 -4.27 4.04 4.36
CA THR A 111 -4.59 5.15 3.45
C THR A 111 -3.47 5.40 2.46
N ALA A 112 -3.80 6.01 1.32
CA ALA A 112 -2.79 6.49 0.36
C ALA A 112 -1.87 7.57 0.96
N PHE A 113 -2.35 8.28 1.99
CA PHE A 113 -1.55 9.28 2.70
C PHE A 113 -0.45 8.63 3.56
N ASN A 114 -0.76 7.51 4.23
CA ASN A 114 0.26 6.74 4.95
C ASN A 114 1.35 6.26 3.99
N GLU A 115 0.93 5.78 2.81
CA GLU A 115 1.84 5.34 1.74
C GLU A 115 2.72 6.47 1.21
N PHE A 116 2.14 7.65 0.99
CA PHE A 116 2.87 8.84 0.57
C PHE A 116 3.99 9.20 1.55
N LEU A 117 3.66 9.29 2.84
CA LEU A 117 4.60 9.68 3.88
C LEU A 117 5.69 8.63 4.09
N SER A 118 5.30 7.36 4.23
CA SER A 118 6.26 6.28 4.50
C SER A 118 7.25 6.11 3.34
N SER A 119 6.77 6.06 2.10
CA SER A 119 7.64 5.90 0.93
C SER A 119 8.45 7.15 0.63
N GLY A 120 7.90 8.35 0.84
CA GLY A 120 8.62 9.60 0.70
C GLY A 120 9.78 9.73 1.68
N ILE A 121 9.53 9.54 2.98
CA ILE A 121 10.56 9.63 4.02
C ILE A 121 11.61 8.53 3.85
N ALA A 122 11.18 7.29 3.58
CA ALA A 122 12.08 6.18 3.31
C ALA A 122 13.01 6.44 2.11
N SER A 123 12.45 7.00 1.04
CA SER A 123 13.22 7.38 -0.15
C SER A 123 14.19 8.51 0.16
N PHE A 124 13.80 9.49 0.97
CA PHE A 124 14.69 10.55 1.42
C PHE A 124 15.88 10.00 2.20
N ILE A 125 15.64 9.09 3.14
CA ILE A 125 16.69 8.43 3.94
C ILE A 125 17.63 7.62 3.03
N GLY A 126 17.07 6.74 2.20
CA GLY A 126 17.87 5.88 1.31
C GLY A 126 18.69 6.68 0.31
N VAL A 127 18.08 7.67 -0.36
CA VAL A 127 18.77 8.51 -1.35
C VAL A 127 19.82 9.41 -0.69
N SER A 128 19.58 9.92 0.51
CA SER A 128 20.56 10.76 1.22
C SER A 128 21.81 9.97 1.60
N ILE A 129 21.66 8.70 1.97
CA ILE A 129 22.81 7.82 2.25
C ILE A 129 23.54 7.47 0.95
N ILE A 130 22.81 7.08 -0.10
CA ILE A 130 23.40 6.63 -1.37
C ILE A 130 24.07 7.79 -2.12
N LYS A 131 23.47 8.97 -2.10
CA LYS A 131 23.88 10.16 -2.87
C LYS A 131 24.16 11.35 -1.95
N ASN A 132 25.02 11.14 -0.96
CA ASN A 132 25.39 12.16 0.04
C ASN A 132 25.90 13.49 -0.57
N ASN A 133 26.48 13.45 -1.77
CA ASN A 133 27.03 14.65 -2.43
C ASN A 133 25.99 15.47 -3.23
N ARG A 134 24.72 15.06 -3.28
CA ARG A 134 23.66 15.81 -3.98
C ARG A 134 23.10 16.92 -3.11
N LYS A 135 22.62 18.00 -3.75
CA LYS A 135 21.88 19.06 -3.07
C LYS A 135 20.64 18.48 -2.40
N ILE A 136 20.39 18.89 -1.16
CA ILE A 136 19.25 18.40 -0.37
C ILE A 136 17.90 18.60 -1.09
N GLY A 137 17.74 19.70 -1.82
CA GLY A 137 16.53 19.96 -2.61
C GLY A 137 16.26 18.92 -3.69
N THR A 138 17.30 18.34 -4.31
CA THR A 138 17.14 17.24 -5.26
C THR A 138 16.67 15.96 -4.56
N ASN A 139 17.18 15.69 -3.36
CA ASN A 139 16.77 14.52 -2.58
C ASN A 139 15.32 14.65 -2.10
N VAL A 140 14.90 15.85 -1.68
CA VAL A 140 13.50 16.17 -1.34
C VAL A 140 12.60 16.01 -2.57
N GLY A 141 13.02 16.53 -3.74
CA GLY A 141 12.27 16.34 -4.98
C GLY A 141 12.10 14.86 -5.35
N THR A 142 13.14 14.04 -5.21
CA THR A 142 13.02 12.59 -5.45
C THR A 142 12.12 11.90 -4.42
N ALA A 143 12.17 12.32 -3.16
CA ALA A 143 11.33 11.78 -2.09
C ALA A 143 9.85 12.08 -2.36
N LEU A 144 9.52 13.32 -2.74
CA LEU A 144 8.16 13.70 -3.09
C LEU A 144 7.66 12.95 -4.34
N GLY A 145 8.51 12.82 -5.37
CA GLY A 145 8.16 12.10 -6.59
C GLY A 145 7.87 10.62 -6.34
N ILE A 146 8.72 9.94 -5.57
CA ILE A 146 8.51 8.54 -5.20
C ILE A 146 7.28 8.42 -4.29
N GLY A 147 7.16 9.29 -3.28
CA GLY A 147 6.01 9.36 -2.39
C GLY A 147 4.69 9.43 -3.16
N LEU A 148 4.59 10.37 -4.11
CA LEU A 148 3.40 10.57 -4.91
C LEU A 148 3.12 9.39 -5.86
N MET A 149 4.16 8.76 -6.39
CA MET A 149 4.02 7.55 -7.21
C MET A 149 3.41 6.39 -6.41
N PHE A 150 3.92 6.09 -5.22
CA PHE A 150 3.37 5.02 -4.38
C PHE A 150 1.98 5.37 -3.83
N ALA A 151 1.75 6.63 -3.47
CA ALA A 151 0.44 7.11 -3.04
C ALA A 151 -0.63 6.96 -4.12
N THR A 152 -0.32 7.37 -5.36
CA THR A 152 -1.26 7.22 -6.50
C THR A 152 -1.51 5.76 -6.82
N MET A 153 -0.47 4.93 -6.80
CA MET A 153 -0.59 3.49 -6.96
C MET A 153 -1.49 2.86 -5.89
N ARG A 154 -1.33 3.24 -4.63
CA ARG A 154 -2.16 2.74 -3.53
C ARG A 154 -3.59 3.23 -3.63
N TRP A 155 -3.78 4.51 -3.97
CA TRP A 155 -5.08 5.10 -4.21
C TRP A 155 -5.84 4.38 -5.34
N ALA A 156 -5.14 3.97 -6.40
CA ALA A 156 -5.69 3.19 -7.50
C ALA A 156 -5.99 1.71 -7.15
N GLY A 157 -5.79 1.28 -5.90
CA GLY A 157 -6.04 -0.11 -5.45
C GLY A 157 -4.80 -1.00 -5.40
N GLY A 158 -3.61 -0.47 -5.71
CA GLY A 158 -2.36 -1.22 -5.72
C GLY A 158 -2.28 -2.30 -6.82
N PHE A 159 -1.18 -3.05 -6.86
CA PHE A 159 -0.97 -4.09 -7.88
C PHE A 159 -1.97 -5.25 -7.79
N ALA A 160 -2.46 -5.58 -6.59
CA ALA A 160 -3.33 -6.74 -6.35
C ALA A 160 -4.84 -6.39 -6.30
N GLY A 161 -5.19 -5.10 -6.24
CA GLY A 161 -6.59 -4.64 -6.14
C GLY A 161 -7.22 -4.25 -7.47
N LEU A 162 -6.44 -4.16 -8.55
CA LEU A 162 -6.95 -3.84 -9.90
C LEU A 162 -8.00 -4.85 -10.39
N ASP A 163 -7.93 -6.09 -9.93
CA ASP A 163 -8.87 -7.14 -10.34
C ASP A 163 -10.09 -7.23 -9.40
N LYS A 164 -9.86 -7.09 -8.08
CA LYS A 164 -10.79 -7.44 -6.98
C LYS A 164 -12.03 -6.55 -6.81
N ASN A 165 -12.19 -5.52 -7.62
CA ASN A 165 -13.38 -4.67 -7.68
C ASN A 165 -13.58 -4.09 -9.09
N SER A 166 -13.02 -4.76 -10.11
CA SER A 166 -13.16 -4.28 -11.49
C SER A 166 -14.60 -4.47 -11.98
N HIS A 167 -15.07 -3.58 -12.85
CA HIS A 167 -16.38 -3.72 -13.49
C HIS A 167 -16.57 -5.13 -14.08
N ARG A 168 -15.53 -5.65 -14.76
CA ARG A 168 -15.56 -6.99 -15.37
C ARG A 168 -15.75 -8.10 -14.33
N GLN A 169 -15.11 -8.00 -13.17
CA GLN A 169 -15.28 -8.99 -12.11
C GLN A 169 -16.70 -8.94 -11.55
N VAL A 170 -17.22 -7.75 -11.25
CA VAL A 170 -18.57 -7.57 -10.70
C VAL A 170 -19.64 -8.00 -11.71
N ASP A 171 -19.44 -7.73 -13.00
CA ASP A 171 -20.29 -8.21 -14.09
C ASP A 171 -20.28 -9.73 -14.19
N SER A 172 -19.09 -10.35 -14.19
CA SER A 172 -18.94 -11.81 -14.25
C SER A 172 -19.51 -12.52 -13.02
N ALA A 173 -19.56 -11.86 -11.87
CA ALA A 173 -20.16 -12.36 -10.65
C ALA A 173 -21.70 -12.22 -10.63
N GLY A 174 -22.30 -11.58 -11.65
CA GLY A 174 -23.74 -11.34 -11.73
C GLY A 174 -24.24 -10.36 -10.66
N LEU A 175 -23.34 -9.57 -10.06
CA LEU A 175 -23.66 -8.62 -9.00
C LEU A 175 -24.04 -7.23 -9.54
N LEU A 176 -23.85 -6.99 -10.84
CA LEU A 176 -24.24 -5.73 -11.47
C LEU A 176 -25.75 -5.65 -11.64
N LEU A 177 -26.35 -4.61 -11.05
CA LEU A 177 -27.71 -4.22 -11.37
C LEU A 177 -27.73 -3.54 -12.75
N LYS A 178 -28.27 -4.24 -13.75
CA LYS A 178 -28.50 -3.69 -15.08
C LYS A 178 -29.69 -2.73 -15.03
N GLN A 179 -29.65 -1.72 -15.89
CA GLN A 179 -30.67 -0.68 -15.97
C GLN A 179 -32.10 -1.24 -16.12
N GLU A 180 -32.27 -2.39 -16.77
CA GLU A 180 -33.57 -3.05 -16.94
C GLU A 180 -34.16 -3.56 -15.61
N ASP A 181 -33.31 -3.96 -14.67
CA ASP A 181 -33.67 -4.46 -13.33
C ASP A 181 -33.88 -3.33 -12.31
N SER A 182 -33.52 -2.09 -12.68
CA SER A 182 -33.59 -0.89 -11.82
C SER A 182 -34.96 -0.20 -11.81
N ARG A 183 -35.99 -0.82 -12.42
CA ARG A 183 -37.35 -0.28 -12.46
C ARG A 183 -38.05 -0.36 -11.11
N ASP A 184 -37.70 -1.35 -10.30
CA ASP A 184 -38.20 -1.49 -8.94
C ASP A 184 -37.32 -0.73 -7.95
N ILE A 185 -37.95 0.03 -7.04
CA ILE A 185 -37.25 0.78 -5.99
C ILE A 185 -36.73 -0.23 -4.98
N LYS A 186 -35.46 -0.62 -5.10
CA LYS A 186 -34.77 -1.44 -4.10
C LYS A 186 -34.38 -0.57 -2.90
N THR A 187 -34.56 -1.09 -1.70
CA THR A 187 -34.18 -0.45 -0.44
C THR A 187 -32.69 -0.57 -0.13
N GLU A 188 -31.94 -1.31 -0.93
CA GLU A 188 -30.51 -1.55 -0.75
C GLU A 188 -29.67 -0.36 -1.24
N ARG A 189 -28.54 -0.11 -0.57
CA ARG A 189 -27.60 0.97 -0.93
C ARG A 189 -26.96 0.65 -2.28
N GLN A 190 -27.04 1.60 -3.22
CA GLN A 190 -26.44 1.46 -4.54
C GLN A 190 -24.91 1.22 -4.45
N GLY A 191 -24.42 0.16 -5.09
CA GLY A 191 -23.00 -0.12 -5.24
C GLY A 191 -22.32 0.82 -6.23
N PHE A 192 -20.98 0.84 -6.23
CA PHE A 192 -20.21 1.77 -7.06
C PHE A 192 -20.46 1.59 -8.58
N TRP A 193 -20.66 0.35 -9.03
CA TRP A 193 -20.87 0.04 -10.45
C TRP A 193 -22.34 -0.09 -10.86
N ASP A 194 -23.27 0.01 -9.91
CA ASP A 194 -24.69 -0.21 -10.17
C ASP A 194 -25.33 0.98 -10.87
N LEU A 195 -26.22 0.71 -11.82
CA LEU A 195 -26.99 1.72 -12.54
C LEU A 195 -28.39 1.82 -11.96
N THR A 196 -28.84 3.05 -11.66
CA THR A 196 -30.17 3.31 -11.07
C THR A 196 -30.85 4.47 -11.78
N TYR A 197 -32.15 4.35 -12.05
CA TYR A 197 -32.92 5.46 -12.66
C TYR A 197 -33.14 6.63 -11.71
N ARG A 198 -33.34 6.35 -10.41
CA ARG A 198 -33.54 7.37 -9.36
C ARG A 198 -32.82 6.94 -8.11
N ARG A 199 -32.01 7.84 -7.54
CA ARG A 199 -31.37 7.63 -6.24
C ARG A 199 -32.33 8.05 -5.12
N PRO A 200 -32.40 7.30 -4.01
CA PRO A 200 -33.18 7.73 -2.86
C PRO A 200 -32.64 9.05 -2.31
N LEU A 201 -33.55 9.98 -2.00
CA LEU A 201 -33.19 11.30 -1.48
C LEU A 201 -32.46 11.20 -0.14
N SER A 202 -32.79 10.22 0.69
CA SER A 202 -32.10 9.95 1.96
C SER A 202 -30.60 9.68 1.78
N GLN A 203 -30.22 8.85 0.80
CA GLN A 203 -28.81 8.57 0.49
C GLN A 203 -28.11 9.80 -0.08
N THR A 204 -28.81 10.56 -0.93
CA THR A 204 -28.27 11.80 -1.51
C THR A 204 -27.99 12.84 -0.43
N ILE A 205 -28.88 12.96 0.57
CA ILE A 205 -28.71 13.86 1.73
C ILE A 205 -27.56 13.36 2.63
N GLU A 206 -27.42 12.05 2.85
CA GLU A 206 -26.30 11.47 3.62
C GLU A 206 -24.95 11.76 2.93
N ASP A 207 -24.89 11.62 1.60
CA ASP A 207 -23.64 11.77 0.84
C ASP A 207 -23.27 13.25 0.57
N LEU A 208 -24.24 14.14 0.30
CA LEU A 208 -24.00 15.54 -0.07
C LEU A 208 -24.22 16.54 1.08
N GLY A 209 -24.92 16.14 2.14
CA GLY A 209 -25.39 17.01 3.21
C GLY A 209 -26.65 17.80 2.85
N GLU A 210 -27.29 18.37 3.86
CA GLU A 210 -28.43 19.28 3.70
C GLU A 210 -27.96 20.68 3.27
N GLY A 211 -28.71 21.33 2.36
CA GLY A 211 -28.39 22.67 1.85
C GLY A 211 -28.12 22.71 0.34
N ARG A 212 -27.76 23.90 -0.18
CA ARG A 212 -27.51 24.15 -1.62
C ARG A 212 -28.65 23.66 -2.56
N GLY A 213 -29.90 23.76 -2.10
CA GLY A 213 -31.09 23.31 -2.84
C GLY A 213 -31.52 21.86 -2.57
N ILE A 214 -30.79 21.12 -1.71
CA ILE A 214 -31.20 19.81 -1.21
C ILE A 214 -31.89 20.02 0.13
N LEU A 215 -33.20 19.80 0.18
CA LEU A 215 -34.03 19.93 1.37
C LEU A 215 -34.43 18.55 1.87
N ARG A 216 -34.36 18.35 3.18
CA ARG A 216 -35.00 17.23 3.85
C ARG A 216 -36.46 17.60 4.08
N PRO A 217 -37.43 16.90 3.45
CA PRO A 217 -38.85 17.17 3.68
C PRO A 217 -39.27 16.83 5.10
#